data_AF-A0A7Y4LUJ0-F1
#
_entry.id   AF-A0A7Y4LUJ0-F1
#
_cell.length_a   1.000
_cell.length_b   1.000
_cell.length_c   1.000
_cell.angle_alpha   90.00
_cell.angle_beta   90.00
_cell.angle_gamma   90.00
#
_symmetry.space_group_name_H-M   'P 1'
#
loop_
_entity.id
_entity.type
_entity.pdbx_description
1 polymer ?
#
loop_
_entity_poly.entity_id
_entity_poly.type
_entity_poly.pdbx_seq_one_letter_code
_entity_poly.pdbx_strand_id
1 'polypeptide(L)' 'MKVFVAALVFAAIVAAGMSIVLNSVQRPSYEAFATGSARVGNPGHNLVGPG' A
#
# COMPACT_ATOMS: atom_id res chain seq x y z
N MET A 1 13.17 -36.29 2.35
CA MET A 1 13.62 -34.98 1.83
C MET A 1 12.81 -34.47 0.63
N LYS A 2 12.36 -35.32 -0.31
CA LYS A 2 11.58 -34.87 -1.51
C LYS A 2 10.34 -34.03 -1.18
N VAL A 3 9.56 -34.46 -0.17
CA VAL A 3 8.35 -33.74 0.28
C VAL A 3 8.69 -32.36 0.86
N PHE A 4 9.78 -32.26 1.61
CA PHE A 4 10.24 -30.99 2.15
C PHE A 4 10.65 -30.01 1.05
N VAL A 5 11.39 -30.49 0.05
CA VAL A 5 11.77 -29.66 -1.12
C VAL A 5 10.52 -29.22 -1.89
N ALA A 6 9.54 -30.09 -2.08
CA ALA A 6 8.28 -29.72 -2.73
C ALA A 6 7.51 -28.64 -1.94
N ALA A 7 7.44 -28.76 -0.62
CA ALA A 7 6.81 -27.76 0.24
C ALA A 7 7.53 -26.40 0.18
N LEU A 8 8.87 -26.41 0.16
CA LEU A 8 9.68 -25.20 0.02
C LEU A 8 9.42 -24.49 -1.32
N VAL A 9 9.40 -25.25 -2.42
CA VAL A 9 9.11 -24.71 -3.75
C VAL A 9 7.70 -24.14 -3.80
N PHE A 10 6.71 -24.85 -3.26
CA PHE A 10 5.34 -24.36 -3.18
C PHE A 10 5.23 -23.05 -2.38
N ALA A 11 5.88 -22.97 -1.21
CA ALA A 11 5.89 -21.77 -0.39
C ALA A 11 6.48 -20.56 -1.15
N ALA A 12 7.58 -20.76 -1.89
CA ALA A 12 8.20 -19.71 -2.69
C ALA A 12 7.26 -19.21 -3.81
N ILE A 13 6.58 -20.15 -4.50
CA ILE A 13 5.61 -19.81 -5.56
C ILE A 13 4.43 -19.03 -4.98
N VAL A 14 3.87 -19.48 -3.86
CA VAL A 14 2.73 -18.80 -3.21
C VAL A 14 3.12 -17.41 -2.72
N ALA A 15 4.31 -17.25 -2.12
CA ALA A 15 4.80 -15.95 -1.67
C ALA A 15 4.95 -14.96 -2.83
N ALA A 16 5.56 -15.38 -3.94
CA ALA A 16 5.70 -14.56 -5.13
C ALA A 16 4.33 -14.22 -5.75
N GLY A 17 3.44 -15.20 -5.87
CA GLY A 17 2.09 -15.01 -6.39
C GLY A 17 1.27 -14.05 -5.54
N MET A 18 1.30 -14.20 -4.21
CA MET A 18 0.57 -13.30 -3.31
C MET A 18 1.14 -11.89 -3.29
N SER A 19 2.45 -11.70 -3.47
CA SER A 19 3.02 -10.35 -3.60
C SER A 19 2.39 -9.58 -4.77
N ILE A 20 2.19 -10.24 -5.92
CA ILE A 20 1.54 -9.63 -7.09
C ILE A 20 0.06 -9.36 -6.82
N VAL A 21 -0.67 -10.34 -6.30
CA VAL A 21 -2.11 -10.22 -6.03
C VAL A 21 -2.38 -9.13 -5.01
N LEU A 22 -1.67 -9.13 -3.89
CA LEU A 22 -1.85 -8.14 -2.82
C LEU A 22 -1.58 -6.72 -3.33
N ASN A 23 -0.53 -6.53 -4.14
CA ASN A 23 -0.22 -5.22 -4.72
C ASN A 23 -1.29 -4.73 -5.72
N SER A 24 -2.06 -5.65 -6.34
CA SER A 24 -3.15 -5.28 -7.24
C SER A 24 -4.45 -4.89 -6.53
N VAL A 25 -4.66 -5.35 -5.30
CA VAL A 25 -5.91 -5.11 -4.54
C VAL A 25 -5.74 -4.11 -3.41
N GLN A 26 -4.51 -3.93 -2.92
CA GLN A 26 -4.20 -3.00 -1.83
C GLN A 26 -3.79 -1.63 -2.37
N ARG A 27 -4.25 -0.57 -1.71
CA ARG A 27 -3.73 0.78 -1.91
C ARG A 27 -2.77 1.13 -0.78
N PRO A 28 -1.68 1.85 -1.06
CA PRO A 28 -0.78 2.32 -0.02
C PRO A 28 -1.50 3.30 0.92
N SER A 29 -1.08 3.34 2.18
CA SER A 29 -1.75 4.12 3.23
C SER A 29 -1.83 5.62 2.93
N TYR A 30 -0.83 6.17 2.24
CA TYR A 30 -0.84 7.57 1.82
C TYR A 30 -1.97 7.89 0.83
N GLU A 31 -2.43 6.90 0.06
CA GLU A 31 -3.52 7.06 -0.89
C GLU A 31 -4.87 6.76 -0.20
N ALA A 32 -4.93 5.65 0.56
CA ALA A 32 -6.16 5.21 1.23
C ALA A 32 -6.62 6.17 2.34
N PHE A 33 -5.67 6.82 3.01
CA PHE A 33 -5.93 7.77 4.11
C PHE A 33 -5.49 9.18 3.76
N ALA A 34 -5.39 9.51 2.46
CA ALA A 34 -5.38 10.89 2.02
C ALA A 34 -6.70 11.53 2.45
N THR A 35 -6.71 12.13 3.64
CA THR A 35 -7.71 13.14 3.96
C THR A 35 -7.55 14.28 2.96
N GLY A 36 -8.62 15.03 2.70
CA GLY A 36 -8.57 16.26 1.92
C GLY A 36 -7.69 17.27 2.63
N SER A 37 -6.37 17.07 2.58
CA SER A 37 -5.40 18.03 3.09
C SER A 37 -5.53 19.25 2.20
N ALA A 38 -5.71 20.42 2.82
CA ALA A 38 -5.53 21.67 2.11
C ALA A 38 -4.14 21.60 1.48
N ARG A 39 -4.02 21.71 0.15
CA ARG A 39 -2.72 21.86 -0.49
C ARG A 39 -2.14 23.17 0.02
N VAL A 40 -1.29 23.08 1.03
CA VAL A 40 -0.73 24.24 1.72
C VAL A 40 0.37 24.84 0.84
N GLY A 41 -0.02 25.50 -0.26
CA GLY A 41 0.92 26.30 -1.04
C GLY A 41 1.43 27.52 -0.26
N ASN A 42 0.76 27.87 0.85
CA ASN A 42 1.08 29.02 1.70
C ASN A 42 0.73 28.76 3.18
N PRO A 43 1.60 28.07 3.95
CA PRO A 43 1.34 27.75 5.36
C PRO A 43 1.02 29.00 6.19
N GLY A 44 -0.14 29.00 6.86
CA GLY A 44 -0.67 30.13 7.65
C GLY A 44 -1.99 30.72 7.13
N HIS A 45 -2.29 30.63 5.83
CA HIS A 45 -3.54 31.15 5.24
C HIS A 45 -4.60 30.07 4.95
N ASN A 46 -4.24 28.79 5.11
CA ASN A 46 -5.11 27.67 4.74
C ASN A 46 -6.07 27.22 5.86
N LEU A 47 -6.01 27.85 7.03
CA LEU A 47 -6.83 27.48 8.21
C LEU A 47 -8.00 28.43 8.47
N VAL A 48 -8.03 29.57 7.79
CA VAL A 48 -9.10 30.58 7.84
C VAL A 48 -9.51 30.85 6.40
N GLY A 49 -10.67 30.34 5.98
CA GLY A 49 -11.20 30.58 4.64
C GLY A 49 -11.40 32.09 4.35
N PRO A 50 -11.67 32.48 3.10
CA PRO A 50 -11.86 33.89 2.76
C PRO A 50 -13.01 34.47 3.59
N GLY A 51 -12.72 35.57 4.29
CA GLY A 51 -13.73 36.39 4.98
C GLY A 51 -14.68 37.07 4.03
#